data_AF-A0AAU8JEX8-F1
#
_entry.id   AF-A0AAU8JEX8-F1
#
_cell.length_a   1.000
_cell.length_b   1.000
_cell.length_c   1.000
_cell.angle_alpha   90.00
_cell.angle_beta   90.00
_cell.angle_gamma   90.00
#
_symmetry.space_group_name_H-M   'P 1'
#
loop_
_entity.id
_entity.type
_entity.pdbx_description
1 polymer ?
#
loop_
_entity_poly.entity_id
_entity_poly.type
_entity_poly.pdbx_seq_one_letter_code
_entity_poly.pdbx_strand_id
1 'polypeptide(L)'
;MAVCLVTTSLVFIQSPQTVAQTVVQQVTLTYGPQKLTIPMSELETFAETGEASKVIRFISGFVSDDTEMFRTALTQKVTAPSPMFLNQAMDFIVGELFLFEIGQVIHTPSRKNVIEALRSSIGLSVLDDRQVSLLEVIEKYPAQELFIDAKKLNQASKYITFLVNGAEKGLMFVRETLGDLIC
;
A
#
# COMPACT_ATOMS: atom_id res chain seq x y z
N MET A 1 59.34 35.64 16.75
CA MET A 1 58.09 35.69 15.97
C MET A 1 57.58 34.26 15.85
N ALA A 2 56.53 33.92 16.60
CA ALA A 2 55.86 32.63 16.52
C ALA A 2 54.39 32.90 16.16
N VAL A 3 53.95 32.41 15.00
CA VAL A 3 52.56 32.54 14.56
C VAL A 3 51.98 31.13 14.53
N CYS A 4 51.10 30.84 15.48
CA CYS A 4 50.26 29.65 15.50
C CYS A 4 49.20 29.75 14.40
N LEU A 5 49.23 28.83 13.43
CA LEU A 5 48.12 28.59 12.52
C LEU A 5 47.30 27.42 13.07
N VAL A 6 46.21 27.73 13.76
CA VAL A 6 45.19 26.75 14.13
C VAL A 6 44.16 26.73 13.01
N THR A 7 44.17 25.67 12.21
CA THR A 7 43.16 25.42 11.18
C THR A 7 41.93 24.81 11.84
N THR A 8 40.88 25.60 12.04
CA THR A 8 39.58 25.12 12.53
C THR A 8 38.79 24.50 11.38
N SER A 9 38.72 23.18 11.33
CA SER A 9 37.78 22.46 10.46
C SER A 9 36.35 22.66 10.99
N LEU A 10 35.53 23.39 10.23
CA LEU A 10 34.08 23.45 10.44
C LEU A 10 33.45 22.13 10.01
N VAL A 11 33.15 21.27 10.98
CA VAL A 11 32.31 20.09 10.78
C VAL A 11 30.87 20.58 10.69
N PHE A 12 30.28 20.54 9.50
CA PHE A 12 28.85 20.73 9.30
C PHE A 12 28.11 19.54 9.91
N ILE A 13 27.58 19.72 11.11
CA ILE A 13 26.65 18.78 11.74
C ILE A 13 25.36 18.83 10.93
N GLN A 14 25.19 17.92 9.97
CA GLN A 14 23.91 17.72 9.31
C GLN A 14 22.92 17.20 10.36
N SER A 15 21.98 18.05 10.77
CA SER A 15 20.86 17.62 11.61
C SER A 15 20.05 16.55 10.86
N PRO A 16 19.68 15.43 11.50
CA PRO A 16 18.84 14.43 10.87
C PRO A 16 17.51 15.09 10.52
N GLN A 17 17.22 15.19 9.21
CA GLN A 17 15.95 15.69 8.74
C GLN A 17 14.90 14.65 9.14
N THR A 18 14.12 14.94 10.18
CA THR A 18 12.94 14.13 10.48
C THR A 18 11.94 14.42 9.37
N VAL A 19 11.91 13.59 8.33
CA VAL A 19 10.91 13.68 7.28
C VAL A 19 9.57 13.44 7.97
N ALA A 20 8.76 14.49 8.10
CA ALA A 20 7.41 14.36 8.65
C ALA A 20 6.65 13.38 7.73
N GLN A 21 6.43 12.15 8.21
CA GLN A 21 5.64 11.18 7.49
C GLN A 21 4.19 11.63 7.52
N THR A 22 3.60 11.81 6.36
CA THR A 22 2.17 12.10 6.27
C THR A 22 1.44 10.78 6.42
N VAL A 23 0.70 10.64 7.51
CA VAL A 23 -0.05 9.42 7.85
C VAL A 23 -1.53 9.64 7.52
N VAL A 24 -2.21 8.57 7.12
CA VAL A 24 -3.64 8.59 6.84
C VAL A 24 -4.43 8.78 8.14
N GLN A 25 -5.27 9.80 8.16
CA GLN A 25 -6.16 10.10 9.28
C GLN A 25 -7.59 9.69 8.98
N GLN A 26 -7.97 9.65 7.70
CA GLN A 26 -9.31 9.31 7.26
C GLN A 26 -9.32 8.60 5.91
N VAL A 27 -10.22 7.63 5.80
CA VAL A 27 -10.50 6.88 4.58
C VAL A 27 -11.93 7.18 4.14
N THR A 28 -12.08 7.73 2.95
CA THR A 28 -13.36 8.08 2.34
C THR A 28 -13.71 7.05 1.27
N LEU A 29 -14.70 6.21 1.55
CA LEU A 29 -15.30 5.35 0.54
C LEU A 29 -16.22 6.15 -0.35
N THR A 30 -16.09 5.92 -1.66
CA THR A 30 -16.86 6.61 -2.69
C THR A 30 -17.65 5.60 -3.52
N TYR A 31 -18.91 5.92 -3.80
CA TYR A 31 -19.75 5.16 -4.72
C TYR A 31 -20.61 6.12 -5.54
N GLY A 32 -20.12 6.46 -6.74
CA GLY A 32 -20.72 7.52 -7.54
C GLY A 32 -20.67 8.87 -6.78
N PRO A 33 -21.81 9.56 -6.56
CA PRO A 33 -21.83 10.82 -5.84
C PRO A 33 -21.76 10.67 -4.31
N GLN A 34 -21.99 9.47 -3.79
CA GLN A 34 -22.03 9.22 -2.34
C GLN A 34 -20.61 9.08 -1.78
N LYS A 35 -20.40 9.63 -0.59
CA LYS A 35 -19.14 9.57 0.15
C LYS A 35 -19.40 9.19 1.61
N LEU A 36 -18.60 8.27 2.12
CA LEU A 36 -18.63 7.86 3.52
C LEU A 36 -17.21 7.88 4.06
N THR A 37 -16.98 8.72 5.06
CA THR A 37 -15.65 8.89 5.67
C THR A 37 -15.57 8.10 6.96
N ILE A 38 -14.48 7.37 7.12
CA ILE A 38 -14.14 6.60 8.30
C ILE A 38 -12.82 7.14 8.85
N PRO A 39 -12.74 7.51 10.15
CA PRO A 39 -11.46 7.78 10.79
C PRO A 39 -10.56 6.55 10.73
N MET A 40 -9.26 6.76 10.52
CA MET A 40 -8.28 5.67 10.49
C MET A 40 -8.30 4.86 11.80
N SER A 41 -8.46 5.54 12.94
CA SER A 41 -8.58 4.91 14.26
C SER A 41 -9.76 3.94 14.39
N GLU A 42 -10.88 4.20 13.69
CA GLU A 42 -12.02 3.26 13.68
C GLU A 42 -11.70 2.01 12.84
N LEU A 43 -10.98 2.16 11.73
CA LEU A 43 -10.52 1.04 10.91
C LEU A 43 -9.53 0.16 11.67
N GLU A 44 -8.58 0.77 12.39
CA GLU A 44 -7.61 0.08 13.25
C GLU A 44 -8.33 -0.67 14.37
N THR A 45 -9.21 0.01 15.11
CA THR A 45 -10.00 -0.62 16.19
C THR A 45 -10.79 -1.82 15.68
N PHE A 46 -11.43 -1.67 14.51
CA PHE A 46 -12.19 -2.73 13.89
C PHE A 46 -11.31 -3.90 13.45
N ALA A 47 -10.15 -3.63 12.85
CA ALA A 47 -9.20 -4.65 12.45
C ALA A 47 -8.70 -5.47 13.65
N GLU A 48 -8.33 -4.78 14.74
CA GLU A 48 -7.76 -5.39 15.95
C GLU A 48 -8.79 -6.15 16.77
N THR A 49 -9.94 -5.53 17.05
CA THR A 49 -10.91 -6.04 18.03
C THR A 49 -12.12 -6.72 17.39
N GLY A 50 -12.42 -6.42 16.12
CA GLY A 50 -13.66 -6.79 15.45
C GLY A 50 -14.85 -5.87 15.79
N GLU A 51 -14.67 -4.86 16.65
CA GLU A 51 -15.74 -3.93 16.99
C GLU A 51 -16.05 -2.98 15.83
N ALA A 52 -17.17 -3.24 15.14
CA ALA A 52 -17.61 -2.43 14.01
C ALA A 52 -18.45 -1.23 14.46
N SER A 53 -17.99 -0.02 14.12
CA SER A 53 -18.79 1.21 14.26
C SER A 53 -20.05 1.17 13.38
N LYS A 54 -20.98 2.11 13.58
CA LYS A 54 -22.19 2.21 12.73
C LYS A 54 -21.82 2.42 11.26
N VAL A 55 -20.77 3.19 11.00
CA VAL A 55 -20.28 3.49 9.66
C VAL A 55 -19.66 2.24 9.04
N ILE A 56 -18.83 1.51 9.79
CA ILE A 56 -18.22 0.26 9.32
C ILE A 56 -19.29 -0.78 8.99
N ARG A 57 -20.29 -0.99 9.86
CA ARG A 57 -21.41 -1.92 9.58
C ARG A 57 -22.20 -1.54 8.33
N PHE A 58 -22.41 -0.25 8.10
CA PHE A 58 -23.12 0.22 6.91
C PHE A 58 -22.32 -0.08 5.64
N ILE A 59 -21.01 0.15 5.68
CA ILE A 59 -20.11 -0.08 4.55
C ILE A 59 -19.87 -1.55 4.27
N SER A 60 -19.64 -2.38 5.29
CA SER A 60 -19.43 -3.82 5.11
C SER A 60 -20.64 -4.48 4.45
N GLY A 61 -21.85 -4.06 4.85
CA GLY A 61 -23.11 -4.43 4.20
C GLY A 61 -23.27 -3.92 2.76
N PHE A 62 -22.40 -3.03 2.29
CA PHE A 62 -22.41 -2.52 0.92
C PHE A 62 -21.32 -3.16 0.04
N VAL A 63 -20.16 -3.48 0.64
CA VAL A 63 -18.99 -4.00 -0.07
C VAL A 63 -19.04 -5.52 -0.19
N SER A 64 -19.33 -6.23 0.90
CA SER A 64 -19.22 -7.68 1.01
C SER A 64 -20.47 -8.37 1.54
N ASP A 65 -21.49 -7.62 1.97
CA ASP A 65 -22.65 -8.12 2.76
C ASP A 65 -22.26 -8.83 4.08
N ASP A 66 -20.97 -8.82 4.42
CA ASP A 66 -20.37 -9.54 5.55
C ASP A 66 -19.26 -8.70 6.18
N THR A 67 -19.43 -8.41 7.47
CA THR A 67 -18.48 -7.61 8.25
C THR A 67 -17.19 -8.36 8.54
N GLU A 68 -17.22 -9.66 8.79
CA GLU A 68 -15.99 -10.44 9.03
C GLU A 68 -15.18 -10.60 7.75
N MET A 69 -15.86 -10.73 6.60
CA MET A 69 -15.17 -10.73 5.30
C MET A 69 -14.47 -9.39 5.05
N PHE A 70 -15.10 -8.28 5.38
CA PHE A 70 -14.48 -6.95 5.28
C PHE A 70 -13.25 -6.83 6.18
N ARG A 71 -13.35 -7.31 7.44
CA ARG A 71 -12.21 -7.36 8.37
C ARG A 71 -11.07 -8.21 7.83
N THR A 72 -11.41 -9.38 7.29
CA THR A 72 -10.44 -10.29 6.68
C THR A 72 -9.74 -9.61 5.51
N ALA A 73 -10.46 -8.91 4.62
CA ALA A 73 -9.84 -8.20 3.51
C ALA A 73 -8.86 -7.10 3.95
N LEU A 74 -9.12 -6.43 5.07
CA LEU A 74 -8.22 -5.42 5.65
C LEU A 74 -6.96 -6.05 6.25
N THR A 75 -7.12 -7.18 6.96
CA THR A 75 -6.08 -7.77 7.82
C THR A 75 -5.33 -8.94 7.20
N GLN A 76 -5.83 -9.48 6.08
CA GLN A 76 -5.23 -10.62 5.40
C GLN A 76 -3.81 -10.26 4.97
N LYS A 77 -2.85 -11.00 5.52
CA LYS A 77 -1.44 -10.87 5.20
C LYS A 77 -1.10 -11.67 3.95
N VAL A 78 -0.38 -11.03 3.04
CA VAL A 78 0.22 -11.65 1.86
C VAL A 78 1.73 -11.62 2.02
N THR A 79 2.39 -12.77 1.88
CA THR A 79 3.85 -12.85 1.92
C THR A 79 4.42 -12.16 0.69
N ALA A 80 5.28 -11.16 0.91
CA ALA A 80 5.99 -10.49 -0.15
C ALA A 80 7.32 -11.19 -0.46
N PRO A 81 7.81 -11.12 -1.71
CA PRO A 81 9.18 -11.48 -2.03
C PRO A 81 10.17 -10.54 -1.31
N SER A 82 11.48 -10.77 -1.46
CA SER A 82 12.49 -9.90 -0.84
C SER A 82 12.26 -8.43 -1.23
N PRO A 83 12.50 -7.45 -0.34
CA PRO A 83 12.26 -6.03 -0.63
C PRO A 83 12.93 -5.56 -1.93
N MET A 84 14.13 -6.07 -2.21
CA MET A 84 14.88 -5.76 -3.43
C MET A 84 14.16 -6.30 -4.69
N PHE A 85 13.67 -7.54 -4.65
CA PHE A 85 12.93 -8.13 -5.77
C PHE A 85 11.58 -7.46 -5.97
N LEU A 86 10.88 -7.11 -4.87
CA LEU A 86 9.62 -6.40 -4.94
C LEU A 86 9.78 -5.04 -5.61
N ASN A 87 10.76 -4.24 -5.19
CA ASN A 87 11.05 -2.94 -5.82
C ASN A 87 11.33 -3.11 -7.32
N GLN A 88 12.16 -4.08 -7.69
CA GLN A 88 12.47 -4.36 -9.09
C GLN A 88 11.22 -4.79 -9.87
N ALA A 89 10.36 -5.63 -9.29
CA ALA A 89 9.09 -6.04 -9.90
C ALA A 89 8.16 -4.85 -10.15
N MET A 90 8.10 -3.89 -9.21
CA MET A 90 7.28 -2.67 -9.30
C MET A 90 7.84 -1.60 -10.25
N ASP A 91 9.10 -1.73 -10.65
CA ASP A 91 9.76 -0.87 -11.64
C ASP A 91 9.60 -1.38 -13.08
N PHE A 92 9.17 -2.64 -13.27
CA PHE A 92 8.81 -3.15 -14.59
C PHE A 92 7.42 -2.69 -15.02
N ILE A 93 7.19 -2.65 -16.34
CA ILE A 93 5.91 -2.25 -16.97
C ILE A 93 4.71 -2.98 -16.35
N VAL A 94 4.84 -4.28 -16.07
CA VAL A 94 3.76 -5.08 -15.46
C VAL A 94 3.48 -4.62 -14.03
N GLY A 95 4.51 -4.31 -13.25
CA GLY A 95 4.36 -3.79 -11.89
C GLY A 95 3.76 -2.39 -11.86
N GLU A 96 4.17 -1.52 -12.79
CA GLU A 96 3.58 -0.19 -12.93
C GLU A 96 2.10 -0.27 -13.34
N LEU A 97 1.75 -1.17 -14.26
CA LEU A 97 0.35 -1.40 -14.64
C LEU A 97 -0.48 -1.91 -13.45
N PHE A 98 0.06 -2.82 -12.64
CA PHE A 98 -0.59 -3.28 -11.42
C PHE A 98 -0.84 -2.11 -10.44
N LEU A 99 0.15 -1.25 -10.24
CA LEU A 99 0.01 -0.04 -9.41
C LEU A 99 -1.00 0.94 -9.99
N PHE A 100 -1.04 1.09 -11.31
CA PHE A 100 -2.01 1.93 -12.00
C PHE A 100 -3.45 1.44 -11.75
N GLU A 101 -3.69 0.13 -11.89
CA GLU A 101 -5.02 -0.46 -11.64
C GLU A 101 -5.46 -0.31 -10.19
N ILE A 102 -4.57 -0.55 -9.22
CA ILE A 102 -4.86 -0.26 -7.81
C ILE A 102 -5.11 1.24 -7.61
N GLY A 103 -4.33 2.10 -8.27
CA GLY A 103 -4.46 3.55 -8.23
C GLY A 103 -5.78 4.08 -8.80
N GLN A 104 -6.48 3.28 -9.62
CA GLN A 104 -7.84 3.61 -10.02
C GLN A 104 -8.82 3.49 -8.86
N VAL A 105 -8.57 2.55 -7.95
CA VAL A 105 -9.39 2.23 -6.77
C VAL A 105 -9.01 3.08 -5.56
N ILE A 106 -7.73 3.11 -5.20
CA ILE A 106 -7.19 3.79 -4.01
C ILE A 106 -6.39 5.01 -4.45
N HIS A 107 -6.81 6.20 -4.04
CA HIS A 107 -6.16 7.44 -4.46
C HIS A 107 -6.38 8.58 -3.47
N THR A 108 -5.58 9.64 -3.54
CA THR A 108 -5.88 10.90 -2.84
C THR A 108 -6.99 11.67 -3.55
N PRO A 109 -7.64 12.66 -2.90
CA PRO A 109 -8.61 13.53 -3.58
C PRO A 109 -8.05 14.19 -4.85
N SER A 110 -6.76 14.54 -4.83
CA SER A 110 -6.06 15.18 -5.95
C SER A 110 -5.67 14.20 -7.07
N ARG A 111 -5.62 12.89 -6.78
CA ARG A 111 -5.09 11.82 -7.66
C ARG A 111 -3.65 12.06 -8.16
N LYS A 112 -2.88 12.93 -7.51
CA LYS A 112 -1.47 13.17 -7.87
C LYS A 112 -0.59 12.09 -7.28
N ASN A 113 0.43 11.69 -8.04
CA ASN A 113 1.49 10.77 -7.63
C ASN A 113 0.99 9.45 -7.02
N VAL A 114 -0.13 8.92 -7.52
CA VAL A 114 -0.80 7.75 -6.94
C VAL A 114 0.05 6.49 -7.05
N ILE A 115 0.75 6.32 -8.18
CA ILE A 115 1.63 5.16 -8.43
C ILE A 115 2.81 5.20 -7.47
N GLU A 116 3.46 6.36 -7.33
CA GLU A 116 4.61 6.54 -6.44
C GLU A 116 4.21 6.36 -4.98
N ALA A 117 3.04 6.87 -4.59
CA ALA A 117 2.51 6.72 -3.25
C ALA A 117 2.21 5.25 -2.92
N LEU A 118 1.59 4.51 -3.84
CA LEU A 118 1.35 3.06 -3.70
C LEU A 118 2.65 2.26 -3.65
N ARG A 119 3.62 2.57 -4.53
CA ARG A 119 4.94 1.92 -4.52
C ARG A 119 5.61 2.12 -3.16
N SER A 120 5.61 3.35 -2.66
CA SER A 120 6.19 3.69 -1.36
C SER A 120 5.48 2.96 -0.22
N SER A 121 4.15 2.98 -0.17
CA SER A 121 3.42 2.39 0.94
C SER A 121 3.57 0.87 1.00
N ILE A 122 3.46 0.19 -0.13
CA ILE A 122 3.71 -1.26 -0.24
C ILE A 122 5.16 -1.59 0.15
N GLY A 123 6.12 -0.82 -0.36
CA GLY A 123 7.53 -0.99 -0.02
C GLY A 123 7.78 -0.87 1.49
N LEU A 124 7.19 0.15 2.13
CA LEU A 124 7.27 0.35 3.58
C LEU A 124 6.55 -0.74 4.37
N SER A 125 5.44 -1.30 3.88
CA SER A 125 4.72 -2.41 4.53
C SER A 125 5.61 -3.64 4.66
N VAL A 126 6.37 -3.98 3.61
CA VAL A 126 7.23 -5.17 3.57
C VAL A 126 8.42 -5.11 4.51
N LEU A 127 8.89 -3.91 4.87
CA LEU A 127 10.09 -3.75 5.69
C LEU A 127 9.95 -4.29 7.12
N ASP A 128 8.72 -4.41 7.63
CA ASP A 128 8.48 -4.80 9.01
C ASP A 128 8.67 -6.31 9.20
N ASP A 129 7.93 -7.14 8.46
CA ASP A 129 7.90 -8.59 8.64
C ASP A 129 7.87 -9.39 7.31
N ARG A 130 8.08 -8.73 6.17
CA ARG A 130 7.90 -9.27 4.80
C ARG A 130 6.48 -9.77 4.50
N GLN A 131 5.51 -9.26 5.23
CA GLN A 131 4.10 -9.45 4.94
C GLN A 131 3.46 -8.10 4.63
N VAL A 132 2.37 -8.14 3.88
CA VAL A 132 1.62 -6.94 3.51
C VAL A 132 0.14 -7.24 3.67
N SER A 133 -0.55 -6.39 4.42
CA SER A 133 -2.00 -6.31 4.49
C SER A 133 -2.49 -5.01 3.85
N LEU A 134 -3.76 -4.98 3.47
CA LEU A 134 -4.38 -3.76 2.94
C LEU A 134 -4.37 -2.64 3.99
N LEU A 135 -4.58 -2.96 5.27
CA LEU A 135 -4.53 -1.99 6.36
C LEU A 135 -3.16 -1.32 6.45
N GLU A 136 -2.06 -2.08 6.41
CA GLU A 136 -0.70 -1.53 6.45
C GLU A 136 -0.40 -0.63 5.24
N VAL A 137 -0.90 -0.99 4.05
CA VAL A 137 -0.74 -0.18 2.83
C VAL A 137 -1.50 1.14 2.93
N ILE A 138 -2.69 1.12 3.53
CA ILE A 138 -3.50 2.32 3.82
C ILE A 138 -2.77 3.18 4.85
N GLU A 139 -2.35 2.61 5.97
CA GLU A 139 -1.67 3.29 7.07
C GLU A 139 -0.39 4.02 6.59
N LYS A 140 0.42 3.31 5.79
CA LYS A 140 1.71 3.81 5.27
C LYS A 140 1.58 4.63 3.99
N TYR A 141 0.35 4.91 3.53
CA TYR A 141 0.13 5.74 2.35
C TYR A 141 0.51 7.20 2.66
N PRO A 142 1.33 7.87 1.84
CA PRO A 142 1.83 9.22 2.14
C PRO A 142 0.78 10.31 1.87
N ALA A 143 -0.35 10.25 2.57
CA ALA A 143 -1.47 11.18 2.45
C ALA A 143 -2.26 11.28 3.76
N GLN A 144 -2.91 12.42 4.01
CA GLN A 144 -3.78 12.58 5.18
C GLN A 144 -5.16 11.96 4.95
N GLU A 145 -5.62 11.95 3.71
CA GLU A 145 -6.92 11.44 3.31
C GLU A 145 -6.78 10.54 2.08
N LEU A 146 -7.36 9.36 2.19
CA LEU A 146 -7.47 8.39 1.11
C LEU A 146 -8.90 8.24 0.65
N PHE A 147 -9.09 8.12 -0.67
CA PHE A 147 -10.35 7.77 -1.29
C PHE A 147 -10.26 6.34 -1.81
N ILE A 148 -11.31 5.55 -1.55
CA ILE A 148 -11.47 4.21 -2.07
C ILE A 148 -12.76 4.17 -2.90
N ASP A 149 -12.64 3.92 -4.19
CA ASP A 149 -13.79 3.79 -5.10
C ASP A 149 -14.36 2.37 -5.01
N ALA A 150 -15.49 2.20 -4.34
CA ALA A 150 -16.13 0.91 -4.13
C ALA A 150 -16.63 0.28 -5.44
N LYS A 151 -17.04 1.09 -6.42
CA LYS A 151 -17.48 0.57 -7.73
C LYS A 151 -16.30 -0.01 -8.48
N LYS A 152 -15.16 0.68 -8.47
CA LYS A 152 -13.93 0.19 -9.09
C LYS A 152 -13.30 -0.96 -8.31
N LEU A 153 -13.40 -0.98 -6.98
CA LEU A 153 -12.95 -2.11 -6.17
C LEU A 153 -13.65 -3.42 -6.60
N ASN A 154 -14.97 -3.37 -6.80
CA ASN A 154 -15.75 -4.51 -7.29
C ASN A 154 -15.43 -4.94 -8.74
N GLN A 155 -14.86 -4.03 -9.54
CA GLN A 155 -14.37 -4.36 -10.87
C GLN A 155 -12.96 -4.95 -10.79
N ALA A 156 -12.08 -4.29 -10.05
CA ALA A 156 -10.70 -4.69 -9.83
C ALA A 156 -10.59 -6.07 -9.19
N SER A 157 -11.47 -6.46 -8.27
CA SER A 157 -11.48 -7.80 -7.68
C SER A 157 -11.59 -8.92 -8.74
N LYS A 158 -12.30 -8.68 -9.84
CA LYS A 158 -12.41 -9.63 -10.97
C LYS A 158 -11.11 -9.74 -11.77
N TYR A 159 -10.34 -8.66 -11.85
CA TYR A 159 -9.10 -8.58 -12.60
C TYR A 159 -7.88 -8.97 -11.76
N ILE A 160 -7.85 -8.65 -10.47
CA ILE A 160 -6.74 -8.98 -9.55
C ILE A 160 -6.59 -10.50 -9.46
N THR A 161 -7.68 -11.26 -9.37
CA THR A 161 -7.61 -12.73 -9.43
C THR A 161 -7.00 -13.22 -10.75
N PHE A 162 -7.30 -12.57 -11.87
CA PHE A 162 -6.68 -12.91 -13.15
C PHE A 162 -5.18 -12.57 -13.19
N LEU A 163 -4.78 -11.42 -12.64
CA LEU A 163 -3.39 -10.98 -12.59
C LEU A 163 -2.54 -11.83 -11.64
N VAL A 164 -3.03 -12.14 -10.44
CA VAL A 164 -2.36 -13.01 -9.47
C VAL A 164 -2.19 -14.42 -10.05
N ASN A 165 -3.26 -15.00 -10.58
CA ASN A 165 -3.18 -16.31 -11.24
C ASN A 165 -2.26 -16.28 -12.47
N GLY A 166 -2.25 -15.17 -13.21
CA GLY A 166 -1.35 -14.96 -14.36
C GLY A 166 0.11 -14.88 -13.93
N ALA A 167 0.41 -14.17 -12.83
CA ALA A 167 1.74 -14.07 -12.26
C ALA A 167 2.25 -15.41 -11.72
N GLU A 168 1.41 -16.17 -11.02
CA GLU A 168 1.74 -17.53 -10.57
C GLU A 168 2.04 -18.45 -11.76
N LYS A 169 1.20 -18.43 -12.79
CA LYS A 169 1.42 -19.21 -14.02
C LYS A 169 2.67 -18.78 -14.77
N GLY A 170 2.95 -17.48 -14.84
CA GLY A 170 4.16 -16.94 -15.45
C GLY A 170 5.41 -17.35 -14.68
N LEU A 171 5.36 -17.32 -13.34
CA LEU A 171 6.46 -17.76 -12.48
C LEU A 171 6.72 -19.26 -12.60
N MET A 172 5.65 -20.08 -12.70
CA MET A 172 5.78 -21.51 -13.01
C MET A 172 6.38 -21.73 -14.40
N PHE A 173 5.93 -21.01 -15.42
CA PHE A 173 6.46 -21.09 -16.78
C PHE A 173 7.95 -20.72 -16.84
N VAL A 174 8.36 -19.66 -16.14
CA VAL A 174 9.76 -19.26 -15.99
C VAL A 174 10.57 -20.35 -15.31
N ARG A 175 10.08 -20.94 -14.21
CA ARG A 175 10.76 -22.02 -13.51
C ARG A 175 10.89 -23.29 -14.35
N GLU A 176 9.87 -23.63 -15.13
CA GLU A 176 9.83 -24.80 -16.01
C GLU A 176 10.72 -24.60 -17.24
N THR A 177 10.69 -23.42 -17.87
CA THR A 177 11.42 -23.15 -19.12
C THR A 177 12.89 -22.77 -18.89
N LEU A 178 13.19 -22.02 -17.82
CA LEU A 178 14.56 -21.60 -17.51
C LEU A 178 15.24 -22.53 -16.49
N GLY A 179 14.50 -23.36 -15.76
CA GLY A 179 15.07 -24.44 -14.94
C GLY A 179 15.83 -25.46 -15.78
N ASP A 180 15.31 -25.78 -16.97
CA ASP A 180 15.94 -26.68 -17.93
C ASP A 180 17.11 -26.04 -18.71
N LEU A 181 17.29 -24.72 -18.62
CA LEU A 181 18.37 -23.99 -19.30
C LEU A 181 19.58 -23.73 -18.38
N ILE A 182 19.43 -23.97 -17.07
CA ILE A 182 20.45 -23.77 -16.03
C ILE A 182 20.95 -25.14 -15.47
N CYS A 183 20.47 -26.26 -15.99
CA CYS A 183 21.06 -27.59 -15.84
C CYS A 183 21.71 -28.04 -17.15
#